data_AF-A0A397UNP7-F1
#
_entry.id   AF-A0A397UNP7-F1
#
_cell.length_a   1.000
_cell.length_b   1.000
_cell.length_c   1.000
_cell.angle_alpha   90.00
_cell.angle_beta   90.00
_cell.angle_gamma   90.00
#
_symmetry.space_group_name_H-M   'P 1'
#
loop_
_entity.id
_entity.type
_entity.pdbx_description
1 polymer ?
#
loop_
_entity_poly.entity_id
_entity_poly.type
_entity_poly.pdbx_seq_one_letter_code
_entity_poly.pdbx_strand_id
1 'polypeptide(L)'
;MPPILDSRTKITECHISLKDKGIHINFSTSKLNVHSARGKPKTEDTVLKSKKNNIRYFTSSSTISAEQTNREVDKPKSKASSFVRSIFHGSPAAKEEAKQTHSKLLARGKYVHELQKHRIKPEYLEDYIKLVSEHYPRIANDQENFVHLCGSWQTEIGELDTFFHIWEYKGYSGYHDTQNRIKKDTHYQRFIKEIRPMILQRSNQICLEFAFWQTSPPKVYGGIYELRTYELKPGHLLEWESYWNRGLECRRQFCEPVGAWFSQLGALSYVHHMWQYPDLEKRKITREQAWQVDGWAETVYKTVRLVRTMETNILKPLDFSPLR
;
A
#
# COMPACT_ATOMS: atom_id res chain seq x y z
N MET A 1 14.24 -1.00 -39.05
CA MET A 1 13.49 -1.54 -37.89
C MET A 1 14.43 -1.63 -36.71
N PRO A 2 14.27 -0.85 -35.63
CA PRO A 2 15.02 -1.10 -34.40
C PRO A 2 14.36 -2.25 -33.63
N PRO A 3 15.13 -3.04 -32.86
CA PRO A 3 14.60 -4.18 -32.14
C PRO A 3 13.79 -3.75 -30.91
N ILE A 4 12.73 -4.50 -30.65
CA ILE A 4 11.85 -4.37 -29.48
C ILE A 4 12.67 -4.70 -28.22
N LEU A 5 12.84 -3.74 -27.31
CA LEU A 5 13.46 -3.97 -26.00
C LEU A 5 12.49 -4.71 -25.06
N ASP A 6 12.97 -5.82 -24.52
CA ASP A 6 12.33 -6.63 -23.46
C ASP A 6 12.26 -5.85 -22.13
N SER A 7 11.12 -5.96 -21.45
CA SER A 7 10.67 -5.22 -20.27
C SER A 7 11.39 -5.53 -18.94
N ARG A 8 12.71 -5.78 -18.94
CA ARG A 8 13.46 -6.28 -17.75
C ARG A 8 14.22 -5.25 -16.92
N THR A 9 13.92 -3.96 -17.00
CA THR A 9 14.74 -2.92 -16.34
C THR A 9 14.52 -2.75 -14.83
N LYS A 10 13.72 -3.59 -14.14
CA LYS A 10 13.28 -3.29 -12.76
C LYS A 10 14.03 -3.96 -11.59
N ILE A 11 15.11 -4.73 -11.80
CA ILE A 11 15.81 -5.44 -10.70
C ILE A 11 17.35 -5.23 -10.69
N THR A 12 17.91 -4.66 -11.76
CA THR A 12 19.36 -4.74 -12.04
C THR A 12 20.23 -3.97 -11.05
N GLU A 13 19.85 -2.76 -10.62
CA GLU A 13 20.69 -1.94 -9.73
C GLU A 13 20.82 -2.53 -8.31
N CYS A 14 19.73 -3.06 -7.75
CA CYS A 14 19.75 -3.70 -6.43
C CYS A 14 20.57 -5.00 -6.46
N HIS A 15 20.50 -5.74 -7.58
CA HIS A 15 21.20 -7.01 -7.75
C HIS A 15 22.72 -6.85 -7.89
N ILE A 16 23.18 -5.78 -8.55
CA ILE A 16 24.62 -5.50 -8.70
C ILE A 16 25.23 -5.21 -7.33
N SER A 17 24.66 -4.26 -6.57
CA SER A 17 25.23 -3.85 -5.27
C SER A 17 25.20 -4.96 -4.20
N LEU A 18 24.20 -5.84 -4.20
CA LEU A 18 24.13 -6.95 -3.25
C LEU A 18 25.10 -8.09 -3.58
N LYS A 19 25.35 -8.37 -4.86
CA LYS A 19 26.36 -9.33 -5.29
C LYS A 19 27.76 -8.92 -4.87
N ASP A 20 28.09 -7.63 -5.00
CA ASP A 20 29.40 -7.09 -4.59
C ASP A 20 29.64 -7.22 -3.08
N LYS A 21 28.57 -7.37 -2.28
CA LYS A 21 28.61 -7.62 -0.83
C LYS A 21 28.42 -9.09 -0.43
N GLY A 22 28.44 -10.03 -1.39
CA GLY A 22 28.29 -11.47 -1.12
C GLY A 22 26.86 -11.91 -0.76
N ILE A 23 25.84 -11.09 -1.05
CA ILE A 23 24.44 -11.37 -0.70
C ILE A 23 23.68 -11.82 -1.96
N HIS A 24 23.22 -13.08 -1.98
CA HIS A 24 22.46 -13.65 -3.11
C HIS A 24 20.94 -13.61 -2.88
N ILE A 25 20.18 -13.06 -3.84
CA ILE A 25 18.71 -13.05 -3.86
C ILE A 25 18.20 -13.82 -5.09
N ASN A 26 17.34 -14.82 -4.88
CA ASN A 26 16.67 -15.58 -5.95
C ASN A 26 15.22 -15.10 -6.10
N PHE A 27 14.86 -14.63 -7.30
CA PHE A 27 13.48 -14.32 -7.66
C PHE A 27 12.90 -15.46 -8.50
N SER A 28 11.74 -16.01 -8.07
CA SER A 28 10.98 -16.99 -8.85
C SER A 28 10.00 -16.26 -9.76
N THR A 29 10.18 -16.36 -11.07
CA THR A 29 9.21 -15.89 -12.06
C THR A 29 8.25 -17.02 -12.41
N SER A 30 6.98 -16.91 -12.05
CA SER A 30 5.93 -17.78 -12.57
C SER A 30 5.53 -17.31 -13.98
N LYS A 31 5.64 -18.20 -14.97
CA LYS A 31 5.19 -17.94 -16.35
C LYS A 31 3.66 -18.09 -16.44
N LEU A 32 2.97 -17.04 -16.89
CA LEU A 32 1.57 -17.12 -17.34
C LEU A 32 1.57 -17.57 -18.81
N ASN A 33 1.00 -18.75 -19.08
CA ASN A 33 0.73 -19.24 -20.43
C ASN A 33 -0.58 -18.63 -20.95
N VAL A 34 -0.51 -17.78 -21.97
CA VAL A 34 -1.70 -17.31 -22.72
C VAL A 34 -1.77 -18.11 -24.02
N HIS A 35 -2.75 -19.02 -24.14
CA HIS A 35 -3.08 -19.63 -25.42
C HIS A 35 -4.03 -18.72 -26.19
N SER A 36 -3.59 -18.28 -27.37
CA SER A 36 -4.39 -17.58 -28.38
C SER A 36 -5.18 -18.61 -29.20
N ALA A 37 -6.50 -18.49 -29.23
CA ALA A 37 -7.34 -19.18 -30.22
C ALA A 37 -8.14 -18.14 -31.01
N ARG A 38 -7.80 -17.99 -32.30
CA ARG A 38 -8.62 -17.32 -33.32
C ARG A 38 -9.67 -18.31 -33.84
N GLY A 39 -10.94 -17.94 -33.83
CA GLY A 39 -12.02 -18.65 -34.52
C GLY A 39 -13.25 -17.75 -34.69
N LYS A 40 -13.68 -17.54 -35.94
CA LYS A 40 -14.87 -16.74 -36.31
C LYS A 40 -16.18 -17.45 -35.91
N PRO A 41 -17.31 -16.72 -35.77
CA PRO A 41 -18.55 -17.28 -35.25
C PRO A 41 -19.38 -17.97 -36.35
N LYS A 42 -20.09 -19.04 -35.98
CA LYS A 42 -21.27 -19.54 -36.68
C LYS A 42 -22.46 -19.48 -35.71
N THR A 43 -23.53 -18.88 -36.20
CA THR A 43 -24.88 -18.82 -35.62
C THR A 43 -25.54 -20.18 -35.63
N GLU A 44 -26.24 -20.55 -34.56
CA GLU A 44 -27.52 -21.27 -34.62
C GLU A 44 -28.25 -21.17 -33.27
N ASP A 45 -29.54 -20.87 -33.35
CA ASP A 45 -30.47 -20.61 -32.26
C ASP A 45 -30.83 -21.88 -31.49
N THR A 46 -30.89 -21.81 -30.16
CA THR A 46 -31.81 -22.66 -29.39
C THR A 46 -32.29 -21.96 -28.12
N VAL A 47 -33.61 -21.79 -28.07
CA VAL A 47 -34.43 -21.26 -26.96
C VAL A 47 -34.32 -22.15 -25.72
N LEU A 48 -34.13 -21.57 -24.53
CA LEU A 48 -34.52 -22.23 -23.28
C LEU A 48 -35.04 -21.26 -22.21
N LYS A 49 -36.21 -21.66 -21.67
CA LYS A 49 -37.08 -20.97 -20.72
C LYS A 49 -36.50 -20.95 -19.29
N SER A 50 -36.92 -19.93 -18.55
CA SER A 50 -36.62 -19.69 -17.12
C SER A 50 -37.06 -20.81 -16.18
N LYS A 51 -36.37 -20.96 -15.05
CA LYS A 51 -36.99 -21.29 -13.75
C LYS A 51 -36.12 -20.80 -12.59
N LYS A 52 -36.74 -20.00 -11.71
CA LYS A 52 -36.27 -19.61 -10.36
C LYS A 52 -36.18 -20.85 -9.47
N ASN A 53 -35.25 -20.86 -8.51
CA ASN A 53 -35.48 -21.56 -7.25
C ASN A 53 -34.75 -20.91 -6.06
N ASN A 54 -35.49 -20.86 -4.96
CA ASN A 54 -35.18 -20.29 -3.65
C ASN A 54 -34.18 -21.16 -2.86
N ILE A 55 -33.34 -20.51 -2.06
CA ILE A 55 -32.55 -21.15 -0.99
C ILE A 55 -33.27 -20.88 0.33
N ARG A 56 -33.68 -21.96 1.03
CA ARG A 56 -34.15 -21.94 2.43
C ARG A 56 -33.06 -22.51 3.32
N TYR A 57 -32.84 -21.85 4.46
CA TYR A 57 -32.06 -22.33 5.59
C TYR A 57 -32.80 -23.47 6.32
N PHE A 58 -32.06 -24.46 6.80
CA PHE A 58 -32.57 -25.49 7.72
C PHE A 58 -31.72 -25.53 8.99
N THR A 59 -32.40 -25.34 10.11
CA THR A 59 -32.00 -25.67 11.48
C THR A 59 -32.47 -27.10 11.81
N SER A 60 -31.70 -27.87 12.58
CA SER A 60 -32.28 -28.81 13.56
C SER A 60 -31.24 -29.37 14.53
N SER A 61 -31.53 -29.22 15.83
CA SER A 61 -31.04 -30.07 16.92
C SER A 61 -31.60 -31.48 16.81
N SER A 62 -30.85 -32.47 17.27
CA SER A 62 -31.36 -33.58 18.10
C SER A 62 -30.24 -34.47 18.65
N THR A 63 -30.33 -34.73 19.94
CA THR A 63 -29.66 -35.76 20.75
C THR A 63 -30.18 -37.17 20.43
N ILE A 64 -29.35 -38.22 20.65
CA ILE A 64 -29.62 -39.40 21.50
C ILE A 64 -28.39 -40.35 21.56
N SER A 65 -28.03 -40.67 22.81
CA SER A 65 -27.40 -41.85 23.45
C SER A 65 -26.66 -42.95 22.66
N ALA A 66 -25.48 -43.33 23.18
CA ALA A 66 -25.14 -44.74 23.46
C ALA A 66 -24.09 -44.84 24.58
N GLU A 67 -24.37 -45.73 25.54
CA GLU A 67 -23.62 -46.05 26.75
C GLU A 67 -22.68 -47.24 26.47
N GLN A 68 -21.43 -47.22 26.96
CA GLN A 68 -20.65 -48.44 27.20
C GLN A 68 -19.53 -48.19 28.23
N THR A 69 -19.38 -49.16 29.12
CA THR A 69 -18.65 -49.15 30.39
C THR A 69 -17.20 -49.64 30.29
N ASN A 70 -16.44 -49.39 31.37
CA ASN A 70 -15.31 -50.16 31.92
C ASN A 70 -13.87 -49.93 31.40
N ARG A 71 -13.04 -49.23 32.20
CA ARG A 71 -12.02 -49.80 33.13
C ARG A 71 -10.89 -48.81 33.43
N GLU A 72 -10.61 -48.60 34.71
CA GLU A 72 -9.36 -48.01 35.20
C GLU A 72 -8.20 -49.00 35.01
N VAL A 73 -7.07 -48.50 34.49
CA VAL A 73 -5.74 -49.10 34.68
C VAL A 73 -4.75 -47.96 34.95
N ASP A 74 -3.98 -48.15 36.01
CA ASP A 74 -3.09 -47.16 36.61
C ASP A 74 -1.62 -47.35 36.17
N LYS A 75 -0.86 -46.24 36.17
CA LYS A 75 0.63 -46.04 36.09
C LYS A 75 1.34 -46.02 34.70
N PRO A 76 2.54 -45.39 34.56
CA PRO A 76 3.27 -44.45 35.44
C PRO A 76 3.66 -43.09 34.80
N LYS A 77 4.03 -42.13 35.64
CA LYS A 77 4.52 -40.77 35.29
C LYS A 77 5.86 -40.83 34.54
N SER A 78 5.93 -40.27 33.31
CA SER A 78 7.20 -39.89 32.67
C SER A 78 7.39 -38.36 32.73
N LYS A 79 8.49 -37.92 33.35
CA LYS A 79 8.87 -36.50 33.57
C LYS A 79 9.53 -35.89 32.32
N ALA A 80 8.88 -35.93 31.16
CA ALA A 80 9.44 -35.35 29.93
C ALA A 80 8.48 -34.46 29.13
N SER A 81 7.26 -34.20 29.61
CA SER A 81 6.24 -33.41 28.87
C SER A 81 6.03 -31.98 29.38
N SER A 82 6.72 -31.54 30.43
CA SER A 82 6.47 -30.23 31.05
C SER A 82 7.22 -29.05 30.41
N PHE A 83 8.29 -29.28 29.63
CA PHE A 83 9.10 -28.20 29.06
C PHE A 83 8.69 -27.78 27.65
N VAL A 84 7.88 -28.60 26.95
CA VAL A 84 7.50 -28.33 25.55
C VAL A 84 6.15 -27.64 25.42
N ARG A 85 5.36 -27.50 26.49
CA ARG A 85 4.04 -26.83 26.45
C ARG A 85 4.08 -25.33 26.74
N SER A 86 5.14 -24.82 27.37
CA SER A 86 5.32 -23.39 27.67
C SER A 86 5.89 -22.58 26.51
N ILE A 87 6.44 -23.23 25.47
CA ILE A 87 6.96 -22.56 24.27
C ILE A 87 5.88 -22.36 23.18
N PHE A 88 4.80 -23.15 23.21
CA PHE A 88 3.68 -23.00 22.26
C PHE A 88 2.58 -22.03 22.71
N HIS A 89 2.58 -21.63 23.97
CA HIS A 89 1.70 -20.59 24.47
C HIS A 89 2.55 -19.37 24.81
N GLY A 90 2.68 -18.46 23.84
CA GLY A 90 3.40 -17.19 24.01
C GLY A 90 3.13 -16.54 25.37
N SER A 91 4.16 -15.90 25.92
CA SER A 91 4.13 -15.33 27.27
C SER A 91 2.92 -14.40 27.46
N PRO A 92 2.41 -14.23 28.69
CA PRO A 92 1.32 -13.29 28.97
C PRO A 92 1.61 -11.88 28.43
N ALA A 93 2.87 -11.44 28.42
CA ALA A 93 3.32 -10.19 27.83
C ALA A 93 3.20 -10.18 26.29
N ALA A 94 3.60 -11.26 25.62
CA ALA A 94 3.42 -11.40 24.17
C ALA A 94 1.94 -11.50 23.76
N LYS A 95 1.08 -12.05 24.64
CA LYS A 95 -0.38 -12.08 24.46
C LYS A 95 -1.05 -10.73 24.71
N GLU A 96 -0.52 -9.91 25.63
CA GLU A 96 -0.94 -8.53 25.85
C GLU A 96 -0.54 -7.61 24.68
N GLU A 97 0.68 -7.76 24.16
CA GLU A 97 1.14 -7.08 22.93
C GLU A 97 0.31 -7.50 21.71
N ALA A 98 -0.03 -8.79 21.59
CA ALA A 98 -0.91 -9.29 20.53
C ALA A 98 -2.39 -8.90 20.69
N LYS A 99 -2.83 -8.47 21.89
CA LYS A 99 -4.20 -8.00 22.14
C LYS A 99 -4.44 -6.55 21.69
N GLN A 100 -3.38 -5.75 21.55
CA GLN A 100 -3.51 -4.46 20.89
C GLN A 100 -3.66 -4.70 19.39
N THR A 101 -4.69 -4.11 18.78
CA THR A 101 -4.90 -4.21 17.33
C THR A 101 -3.61 -3.75 16.65
N HIS A 102 -3.02 -4.56 15.77
CA HIS A 102 -1.66 -4.33 15.23
C HIS A 102 -1.47 -2.91 14.63
N SER A 103 -2.54 -2.29 14.16
CA SER A 103 -2.57 -0.92 13.67
C SER A 103 -2.34 0.15 14.75
N LYS A 104 -2.75 -0.06 16.00
CA LYS A 104 -2.55 0.89 17.12
C LYS A 104 -1.10 0.99 17.58
N LEU A 105 -0.34 -0.09 17.49
CA LEU A 105 1.09 -0.11 17.83
C LEU A 105 1.94 0.52 16.73
N LEU A 106 1.53 0.36 15.47
CA LEU A 106 2.26 0.83 14.30
C LEU A 106 1.97 2.28 13.92
N ALA A 107 0.73 2.74 14.13
CA ALA A 107 0.29 4.03 13.64
C ALA A 107 0.50 5.14 14.67
N ARG A 108 0.75 6.36 14.19
CA ARG A 108 0.77 7.58 15.01
C ARG A 108 -0.56 7.84 15.74
N GLY A 109 -1.65 7.22 15.28
CA GLY A 109 -3.01 7.43 15.77
C GLY A 109 -3.58 8.79 15.35
N LYS A 110 -4.85 9.06 15.67
CA LYS A 110 -5.59 10.32 15.42
C LYS A 110 -5.97 10.64 13.97
N TYR A 111 -5.15 10.32 12.97
CA TYR A 111 -5.39 10.65 11.57
C TYR A 111 -5.46 9.42 10.67
N VAL A 112 -6.19 9.54 9.56
CA VAL A 112 -6.19 8.56 8.46
C VAL A 112 -5.86 9.30 7.17
N HIS A 113 -5.14 8.64 6.28
CA HIS A 113 -4.71 9.23 5.02
C HIS A 113 -5.45 8.57 3.86
N GLU A 114 -5.98 9.33 2.93
CA GLU A 114 -6.49 8.84 1.66
C GLU A 114 -5.45 9.08 0.58
N LEU A 115 -4.89 7.99 0.04
CA LEU A 115 -4.00 8.04 -1.11
C LEU A 115 -4.81 7.78 -2.37
N GLN A 116 -5.01 8.81 -3.18
CA GLN A 116 -5.73 8.77 -4.46
C GLN A 116 -4.75 8.69 -5.62
N LYS A 117 -5.08 7.87 -6.61
CA LYS A 117 -4.38 7.75 -7.88
C LYS A 117 -5.37 7.99 -9.02
N HIS A 118 -5.14 9.01 -9.83
CA HIS A 118 -5.94 9.34 -10.99
C HIS A 118 -5.10 9.20 -12.25
N ARG A 119 -5.47 8.29 -13.13
CA ARG A 119 -4.96 8.24 -14.50
C ARG A 119 -5.97 8.92 -15.40
N ILE A 120 -5.52 9.92 -16.14
CA ILE A 120 -6.36 10.72 -17.02
C ILE A 120 -6.14 10.34 -18.48
N LYS A 121 -7.03 10.82 -19.35
CA LYS A 121 -6.76 10.79 -20.78
C LYS A 121 -5.77 11.93 -21.10
N PRO A 122 -4.71 11.68 -21.89
CA PRO A 122 -3.65 12.65 -22.12
C PRO A 122 -4.13 14.00 -22.68
N GLU A 123 -5.18 13.99 -23.51
CA GLU A 123 -5.73 15.20 -24.14
C GLU A 123 -6.37 16.19 -23.15
N TYR A 124 -6.65 15.77 -21.91
CA TYR A 124 -7.20 16.64 -20.85
C TYR A 124 -6.14 17.04 -19.81
N LEU A 125 -4.85 16.90 -20.09
CA LEU A 125 -3.79 17.17 -19.10
C LEU A 125 -3.92 18.55 -18.45
N GLU A 126 -4.00 19.59 -19.27
CA GLU A 126 -4.06 20.98 -18.81
C GLU A 126 -5.39 21.28 -18.10
N ASP A 127 -6.50 20.83 -18.67
CA ASP A 127 -7.85 21.00 -18.10
C ASP A 127 -7.97 20.31 -16.74
N TYR A 128 -7.43 19.10 -16.61
CA TYR A 128 -7.41 18.35 -15.36
C TYR A 128 -6.61 19.11 -14.30
N ILE A 129 -5.38 19.52 -14.62
CA ILE A 129 -4.51 20.26 -13.69
C ILE A 129 -5.21 21.55 -13.23
N LYS A 130 -5.76 22.32 -14.16
CA LYS A 130 -6.50 23.55 -13.86
C LYS A 130 -7.67 23.28 -12.91
N LEU A 131 -8.48 22.27 -13.22
CA LEU A 131 -9.66 21.92 -12.44
C LEU A 131 -9.29 21.50 -11.01
N VAL A 132 -8.32 20.61 -10.82
CA VAL A 132 -7.90 20.20 -9.46
C VAL A 132 -7.20 21.34 -8.70
N SER A 133 -6.48 22.22 -9.40
CA SER A 133 -5.81 23.38 -8.80
C SER A 133 -6.80 24.41 -8.23
N GLU A 134 -7.97 24.55 -8.83
CA GLU A 134 -9.05 25.39 -8.29
C GLU A 134 -9.78 24.70 -7.12
N HIS A 135 -10.16 23.43 -7.31
CA HIS A 135 -11.07 22.75 -6.39
C HIS A 135 -10.41 22.22 -5.12
N TYR A 136 -9.20 21.68 -5.20
CA TYR A 136 -8.58 21.00 -4.05
C TYR A 136 -8.22 21.96 -2.91
N PRO A 137 -7.62 23.14 -3.17
CA PRO A 137 -7.40 24.13 -2.12
C PRO A 137 -8.69 24.60 -1.45
N ARG A 138 -9.80 24.72 -2.20
CA ARG A 138 -11.11 25.08 -1.62
C ARG A 138 -11.59 24.04 -0.60
N ILE A 139 -11.44 22.75 -0.91
CA ILE A 139 -11.80 21.67 0.04
C ILE A 139 -10.87 21.71 1.25
N ALA A 140 -9.56 21.85 1.05
CA ALA A 140 -8.57 21.81 2.13
C ALA A 140 -8.63 23.02 3.07
N ASN A 141 -9.05 24.19 2.58
CA ASN A 141 -9.08 25.44 3.35
C ASN A 141 -10.44 25.74 4.00
N ASP A 142 -11.47 24.93 3.73
CA ASP A 142 -12.76 25.04 4.38
C ASP A 142 -12.68 24.44 5.79
N GLN A 143 -12.81 25.30 6.81
CA GLN A 143 -12.67 24.92 8.23
C GLN A 143 -13.75 23.93 8.72
N GLU A 144 -14.86 23.80 7.99
CA GLU A 144 -15.87 22.79 8.28
C GLU A 144 -15.46 21.39 7.80
N ASN A 145 -14.44 21.29 6.94
CA ASN A 145 -13.84 20.01 6.60
C ASN A 145 -12.77 19.64 7.61
N PHE A 146 -12.82 18.40 8.07
CA PHE A 146 -11.77 17.82 8.90
C PHE A 146 -10.72 17.13 8.03
N VAL A 147 -10.24 17.84 7.02
CA VAL A 147 -9.28 17.35 6.02
C VAL A 147 -8.18 18.37 5.74
N HIS A 148 -6.98 17.87 5.47
CA HIS A 148 -5.86 18.63 4.94
C HIS A 148 -5.35 17.95 3.67
N LEU A 149 -4.99 18.74 2.65
CA LEU A 149 -4.26 18.22 1.51
C LEU A 149 -2.79 18.09 1.91
N CYS A 150 -2.24 16.88 1.94
CA CYS A 150 -0.81 16.68 2.18
C CYS A 150 0.00 17.08 0.94
N GLY A 151 -0.47 16.67 -0.23
CA GLY A 151 0.16 17.05 -1.49
C GLY A 151 -0.54 16.48 -2.71
N SER A 152 -0.18 17.06 -3.86
CA SER A 152 -0.65 16.66 -5.19
C SER A 152 0.53 16.63 -6.14
N TRP A 153 0.70 15.53 -6.87
CA TRP A 153 1.84 15.34 -7.76
C TRP A 153 1.40 14.74 -9.10
N GLN A 154 2.16 15.04 -10.15
CA GLN A 154 2.11 14.41 -11.45
C GLN A 154 3.28 13.43 -11.60
N THR A 155 3.06 12.27 -12.21
CA THR A 155 4.14 11.33 -12.53
C THR A 155 4.98 11.84 -13.71
N GLU A 156 6.30 11.91 -13.52
CA GLU A 156 7.29 12.13 -14.58
C GLU A 156 7.92 10.83 -15.08
N ILE A 157 8.20 9.87 -14.17
CA ILE A 157 8.74 8.55 -14.53
C ILE A 157 7.91 7.47 -13.83
N GLY A 158 7.33 6.56 -14.61
CA GLY A 158 6.43 5.52 -14.10
C GLY A 158 5.24 5.33 -15.04
N GLU A 159 4.04 5.27 -14.48
CA GLU A 159 2.80 5.36 -15.28
C GLU A 159 2.50 6.83 -15.59
N LEU A 160 2.70 7.23 -16.86
CA LEU A 160 2.46 8.61 -17.31
C LEU A 160 0.96 8.96 -17.26
N ASP A 161 0.66 10.26 -17.41
CA ASP A 161 -0.71 10.80 -17.33
C ASP A 161 -1.44 10.44 -16.03
N THR A 162 -0.65 10.27 -14.96
CA THR A 162 -1.11 9.84 -13.66
C THR A 162 -0.76 10.86 -12.61
N PHE A 163 -1.72 11.08 -11.71
CA PHE A 163 -1.63 12.01 -10.60
C PHE A 163 -1.85 11.26 -9.29
N PHE A 164 -1.08 11.66 -8.28
CA PHE A 164 -1.22 11.18 -6.91
C PHE A 164 -1.65 12.33 -6.02
N HIS A 165 -2.64 12.08 -5.16
CA HIS A 165 -3.11 13.05 -4.19
C HIS A 165 -3.21 12.36 -2.83
N ILE A 166 -2.64 12.99 -1.80
CA ILE A 166 -2.71 12.47 -0.44
C ILE A 166 -3.49 13.48 0.41
N TRP A 167 -4.57 13.01 1.02
CA TRP A 167 -5.40 13.77 1.94
C TRP A 167 -5.29 13.19 3.34
N GLU A 168 -5.12 14.03 4.36
CA GLU A 168 -5.14 13.64 5.77
C GLU A 168 -6.49 14.05 6.37
N TYR A 169 -7.19 13.11 6.99
CA TYR A 169 -8.45 13.35 7.69
C TYR A 169 -8.29 13.13 9.19
N LYS A 170 -9.08 13.84 9.99
CA LYS A 170 -9.19 13.63 11.45
C LYS A 170 -9.94 12.32 11.75
N GLY A 171 -9.23 11.21 11.56
CA GLY A 171 -9.75 9.86 11.73
C GLY A 171 -10.84 9.51 10.72
N TYR A 172 -11.44 8.34 10.88
CA TYR A 172 -12.50 7.85 10.02
C TYR A 172 -13.77 8.71 10.07
N SER A 173 -14.09 9.32 11.23
CA SER A 173 -15.23 10.24 11.36
C SER A 173 -15.00 11.51 10.55
N GLY A 174 -13.81 12.11 10.63
CA GLY A 174 -13.45 13.29 9.83
C GLY A 174 -13.54 13.01 8.33
N TYR A 175 -13.12 11.82 7.89
CA TYR A 175 -13.35 11.36 6.51
C TYR A 175 -14.85 11.29 6.18
N HIS A 176 -15.64 10.59 6.99
CA HIS A 176 -17.06 10.41 6.73
C HIS A 176 -17.84 11.72 6.67
N ASP A 177 -17.63 12.60 7.65
CA ASP A 177 -18.32 13.88 7.78
C ASP A 177 -17.96 14.81 6.61
N THR A 178 -16.67 14.91 6.29
CA THR A 178 -16.17 15.68 5.13
C THR A 178 -16.81 15.17 3.84
N GLN A 179 -16.79 13.85 3.60
CA GLN A 179 -17.35 13.25 2.39
C GLN A 179 -18.86 13.47 2.26
N ASN A 180 -19.61 13.41 3.37
CA ASN A 180 -21.05 13.67 3.36
C ASN A 180 -21.38 15.14 3.11
N ARG A 181 -20.56 16.05 3.63
CA ARG A 181 -20.71 17.49 3.43
C ARG A 181 -20.42 17.88 1.97
N ILE A 182 -19.24 17.51 1.45
CA ILE A 182 -18.85 17.90 0.09
C ILE A 182 -19.79 17.34 -0.99
N LYS A 183 -20.41 16.17 -0.79
CA LYS A 183 -21.41 15.63 -1.74
C LYS A 183 -22.64 16.53 -1.92
N LYS A 184 -22.96 17.35 -0.91
CA LYS A 184 -24.08 18.30 -0.95
C LYS A 184 -23.68 19.66 -1.51
N ASP A 185 -22.37 19.96 -1.58
CA ASP A 185 -21.86 21.20 -2.15
C ASP A 185 -22.06 21.22 -3.67
N THR A 186 -22.74 22.26 -4.17
CA THR A 186 -23.01 22.45 -5.60
C THR A 186 -21.72 22.61 -6.42
N HIS A 187 -20.69 23.21 -5.83
CA HIS A 187 -19.40 23.38 -6.49
C HIS A 187 -18.67 22.03 -6.64
N TYR A 188 -18.72 21.18 -5.62
CA TYR A 188 -18.20 19.80 -5.73
C TYR A 188 -19.00 18.94 -6.72
N GLN A 189 -20.32 19.11 -6.80
CA GLN A 189 -21.13 18.40 -7.80
C GLN A 189 -20.76 18.81 -9.23
N ARG A 190 -20.47 20.10 -9.46
CA ARG A 190 -19.96 20.61 -10.73
C ARG A 190 -18.58 20.04 -11.05
N PHE A 191 -17.65 20.12 -10.10
CA PHE A 191 -16.32 19.50 -10.19
C PHE A 191 -16.39 18.05 -10.65
N ILE A 192 -17.23 17.24 -10.00
CA ILE A 192 -17.36 15.82 -10.31
C ILE A 192 -17.92 15.58 -11.73
N LYS A 193 -18.81 16.46 -12.22
CA LYS A 193 -19.29 16.37 -13.61
C LYS A 193 -18.19 16.69 -14.62
N GLU A 194 -17.35 17.67 -14.33
CA GLU A 194 -16.27 18.14 -15.21
C GLU A 194 -15.05 17.20 -15.20
N ILE A 195 -14.66 16.65 -14.05
CA ILE A 195 -13.49 15.77 -13.96
C ILE A 195 -13.73 14.38 -14.56
N ARG A 196 -14.96 13.85 -14.49
CA ARG A 196 -15.26 12.46 -14.88
C ARG A 196 -14.89 12.12 -16.34
N PRO A 197 -15.21 12.95 -17.35
CA PRO A 197 -14.82 12.70 -18.73
C PRO A 197 -13.31 12.64 -18.96
N MET A 198 -12.53 13.28 -18.09
CA MET A 198 -11.07 13.37 -18.16
C MET A 198 -10.37 12.12 -17.59
N ILE A 199 -11.03 11.37 -16.70
CA ILE A 199 -10.47 10.21 -16.01
C ILE A 199 -10.53 8.95 -16.90
N LEU A 200 -9.40 8.27 -17.08
CA LEU A 200 -9.33 6.90 -17.58
C LEU A 200 -9.53 5.88 -16.46
N GLN A 201 -8.83 6.07 -15.34
CA GLN A 201 -8.88 5.18 -14.19
C GLN A 201 -8.68 6.00 -12.91
N ARG A 202 -9.40 5.65 -11.85
CA ARG A 202 -9.20 6.22 -10.53
C ARG A 202 -9.26 5.15 -9.46
N SER A 203 -8.42 5.27 -8.44
CA SER A 203 -8.45 4.44 -7.24
C SER A 203 -8.06 5.25 -6.02
N ASN A 204 -8.48 4.79 -4.85
CA ASN A 204 -8.02 5.31 -3.59
C ASN A 204 -7.78 4.18 -2.58
N GLN A 205 -7.01 4.48 -1.55
CA GLN A 205 -6.79 3.63 -0.40
C GLN A 205 -6.82 4.48 0.86
N ILE A 206 -7.42 3.96 1.94
CA ILE A 206 -7.30 4.57 3.26
C ILE A 206 -6.14 3.88 3.97
N CYS A 207 -5.20 4.68 4.43
CA CYS A 207 -3.94 4.27 5.01
C CYS A 207 -3.74 4.91 6.39
N LEU A 208 -2.86 4.32 7.18
CA LEU A 208 -2.33 4.91 8.41
C LEU A 208 -0.86 5.26 8.21
N GLU A 209 -0.42 6.35 8.84
CA GLU A 209 0.99 6.77 8.85
C GLU A 209 1.76 5.96 9.90
N PHE A 210 2.97 5.50 9.54
CA PHE A 210 3.86 4.80 10.47
C PHE A 210 4.42 5.74 11.55
N ALA A 211 4.35 5.35 12.82
CA ALA A 211 4.82 6.16 13.94
C ALA A 211 6.34 6.40 13.95
N PHE A 212 7.14 5.40 13.54
CA PHE A 212 8.60 5.50 13.50
C PHE A 212 9.11 6.37 12.34
N TRP A 213 8.25 6.60 11.34
CA TRP A 213 8.57 7.34 10.12
C TRP A 213 7.97 8.74 10.20
N GLN A 214 8.40 9.50 11.20
CA GLN A 214 7.90 10.86 11.42
C GLN A 214 8.17 11.73 10.18
N THR A 215 7.10 12.28 9.66
CA THR A 215 7.12 13.26 8.58
C THR A 215 7.69 14.56 9.11
N SER A 216 8.70 15.09 8.41
CA SER A 216 9.11 16.46 8.64
C SER A 216 7.98 17.39 8.17
N PRO A 217 7.75 18.54 8.82
CA PRO A 217 6.85 19.55 8.27
C PRO A 217 7.22 19.83 6.81
N PRO A 218 6.27 20.18 5.93
CA PRO A 218 6.56 20.55 4.56
C PRO A 218 7.70 21.57 4.49
N LYS A 219 8.90 21.13 4.14
CA LYS A 219 10.01 22.01 3.85
C LYS A 219 10.05 22.18 2.34
N VAL A 220 10.00 23.43 1.92
CA VAL A 220 9.96 23.78 0.50
C VAL A 220 11.38 23.69 -0.05
N TYR A 221 11.67 22.62 -0.77
CA TYR A 221 12.98 22.40 -1.39
C TYR A 221 12.90 22.32 -2.91
N GLY A 222 11.70 22.28 -3.50
CA GLY A 222 11.54 21.93 -4.90
C GLY A 222 11.99 20.50 -5.19
N GLY A 223 12.41 20.28 -6.43
CA GLY A 223 12.97 19.00 -6.89
C GLY A 223 11.91 17.95 -7.22
N ILE A 224 12.28 16.69 -7.02
CA ILE A 224 11.49 15.51 -7.39
C ILE A 224 11.12 14.68 -6.16
N TYR A 225 9.99 14.00 -6.24
CA TYR A 225 9.51 13.07 -5.23
C TYR A 225 9.58 11.64 -5.75
N GLU A 226 10.05 10.70 -4.94
CA GLU A 226 10.03 9.27 -5.25
C GLU A 226 8.99 8.57 -4.35
N LEU A 227 7.85 8.22 -4.95
CA LEU A 227 6.83 7.39 -4.29
C LEU A 227 7.12 5.93 -4.57
N ARG A 228 7.39 5.16 -3.52
CA ARG A 228 7.58 3.72 -3.61
C ARG A 228 6.40 3.01 -2.98
N THR A 229 5.84 2.05 -3.71
CA THR A 229 4.69 1.26 -3.30
C THR A 229 5.08 -0.20 -3.35
N TYR A 230 5.01 -0.88 -2.20
CA TYR A 230 5.30 -2.31 -2.11
C TYR A 230 4.05 -3.07 -1.70
N GLU A 231 3.78 -4.16 -2.41
CA GLU A 231 2.82 -5.16 -1.98
C GLU A 231 3.57 -6.19 -1.11
N LEU A 232 3.27 -6.23 0.18
CA LEU A 232 3.85 -7.20 1.09
C LEU A 232 3.13 -8.54 0.97
N LYS A 233 3.84 -9.62 1.30
CA LYS A 233 3.22 -10.91 1.57
C LYS A 233 2.27 -10.75 2.79
N PRO A 234 1.05 -11.30 2.74
CA PRO A 234 0.12 -11.21 3.86
C PRO A 234 0.75 -11.67 5.18
N GLY A 235 0.53 -10.91 6.25
CA GLY A 235 1.06 -11.21 7.59
C GLY A 235 2.46 -10.67 7.89
N HIS A 236 3.19 -10.11 6.92
CA HIS A 236 4.58 -9.67 7.11
C HIS A 236 4.75 -8.17 7.39
N LEU A 237 3.67 -7.41 7.59
CA LEU A 237 3.75 -5.95 7.81
C LEU A 237 4.63 -5.59 9.02
N LEU A 238 4.42 -6.24 10.17
CA LEU A 238 5.17 -5.97 11.39
C LEU A 238 6.65 -6.36 11.25
N GLU A 239 6.92 -7.48 10.60
CA GLU A 239 8.29 -7.93 10.35
C GLU A 239 9.02 -6.95 9.41
N TRP A 240 8.34 -6.52 8.35
CA TRP A 240 8.86 -5.52 7.42
C TRP A 240 9.14 -4.19 8.12
N GLU A 241 8.20 -3.73 8.95
CA GLU A 241 8.36 -2.50 9.74
C GLU A 241 9.56 -2.60 10.67
N SER A 242 9.70 -3.69 11.44
CA SER A 242 10.80 -3.85 12.40
C SER A 242 12.19 -3.78 11.74
N TYR A 243 12.35 -4.31 10.53
CA TYR A 243 13.61 -4.20 9.78
C TYR A 243 13.81 -2.79 9.22
N TRP A 244 12.75 -2.15 8.72
CA TRP A 244 12.82 -0.78 8.21
C TRP A 244 13.08 0.25 9.28
N ASN A 245 12.52 0.08 10.47
CA ASN A 245 12.72 0.99 11.61
C ASN A 245 14.21 1.09 11.96
N ARG A 246 14.89 -0.06 12.05
CA ARG A 246 16.34 -0.15 12.23
C ARG A 246 17.13 0.45 11.06
N GLY A 247 16.74 0.14 9.82
CA GLY A 247 17.47 0.63 8.64
C GLY A 247 17.20 2.09 8.28
N LEU A 248 16.13 2.70 8.80
CA LEU A 248 15.77 4.08 8.52
C LEU A 248 16.83 5.04 9.07
N GLU A 249 17.42 4.72 10.23
CA GLU A 249 18.52 5.47 10.83
C GLU A 249 19.72 5.62 9.88
N CYS A 250 20.01 4.59 9.08
CA CYS A 250 21.05 4.63 8.06
C CYS A 250 20.73 5.63 6.94
N ARG A 251 19.45 5.76 6.55
CA ARG A 251 19.03 6.64 5.44
C ARG A 251 18.80 8.09 5.84
N ARG A 252 18.42 8.35 7.10
CA ARG A 252 18.16 9.70 7.62
C ARG A 252 19.37 10.64 7.48
N GLN A 253 20.58 10.07 7.37
CA GLN A 253 21.81 10.84 7.16
C GLN A 253 21.89 11.50 5.77
N PHE A 254 21.14 11.01 4.77
CA PHE A 254 21.29 11.44 3.37
C PHE A 254 20.04 12.08 2.77
N CYS A 255 18.85 11.75 3.29
CA CYS A 255 17.60 12.28 2.78
C CYS A 255 16.53 12.33 3.87
N GLU A 256 15.76 13.42 3.88
CA GLU A 256 14.62 13.55 4.78
C GLU A 256 13.42 12.75 4.22
N PRO A 257 12.79 11.89 5.02
CA PRO A 257 11.58 11.22 4.61
C PRO A 257 10.40 12.18 4.54
N VAL A 258 9.61 12.08 3.45
CA VAL A 258 8.36 12.85 3.29
C VAL A 258 7.19 12.17 3.98
N GLY A 259 7.22 10.84 4.09
CA GLY A 259 6.25 10.05 4.85
C GLY A 259 6.20 8.59 4.46
N ALA A 260 5.59 7.78 5.32
CA ALA A 260 5.33 6.38 5.04
C ALA A 260 3.98 5.96 5.61
N TRP A 261 3.24 5.18 4.82
CA TRP A 261 1.89 4.74 5.11
C TRP A 261 1.70 3.26 4.84
N PHE A 262 0.73 2.63 5.51
CA PHE A 262 0.30 1.27 5.23
C PHE A 262 -1.22 1.19 5.08
N SER A 263 -1.69 0.36 4.16
CA SER A 263 -3.10 0.33 3.81
C SER A 263 -3.97 -0.31 4.90
N GLN A 264 -5.17 0.24 5.09
CA GLN A 264 -6.22 -0.26 5.98
C GLN A 264 -7.50 -0.59 5.23
N LEU A 265 -7.91 0.24 4.26
CA LEU A 265 -9.09 0.02 3.41
C LEU A 265 -8.72 0.20 1.94
N GLY A 266 -9.38 -0.57 1.06
CA GLY A 266 -9.02 -0.68 -0.35
C GLY A 266 -8.11 -1.90 -0.58
N ALA A 267 -7.05 -1.75 -1.38
CA ALA A 267 -6.11 -2.84 -1.58
C ALA A 267 -5.22 -3.01 -0.33
N LEU A 268 -5.22 -4.22 0.24
CA LEU A 268 -4.56 -4.53 1.51
C LEU A 268 -3.13 -5.04 1.30
N SER A 269 -2.35 -5.04 2.38
CA SER A 269 -0.94 -5.46 2.40
C SER A 269 -0.02 -4.52 1.61
N TYR A 270 -0.41 -3.26 1.39
CA TYR A 270 0.44 -2.28 0.75
C TYR A 270 1.14 -1.40 1.79
N VAL A 271 2.40 -1.09 1.50
CA VAL A 271 3.15 -0.03 2.16
C VAL A 271 3.60 0.98 1.12
N HIS A 272 3.47 2.26 1.45
CA HIS A 272 3.87 3.38 0.63
C HIS A 272 4.90 4.19 1.40
N HIS A 273 5.96 4.61 0.75
CA HIS A 273 6.89 5.55 1.36
C HIS A 273 7.44 6.53 0.34
N MET A 274 7.49 7.79 0.74
CA MET A 274 7.83 8.92 -0.09
C MET A 274 9.14 9.55 0.37
N TRP A 275 10.00 9.83 -0.61
CA TRP A 275 11.27 10.53 -0.44
C TRP A 275 11.31 11.76 -1.34
N GLN A 276 12.05 12.79 -0.94
CA GLN A 276 12.32 13.96 -1.77
C GLN A 276 13.81 14.02 -2.12
N TYR A 277 14.11 14.42 -3.35
CA TYR A 277 15.46 14.66 -3.82
C TYR A 277 15.50 15.94 -4.66
N PRO A 278 16.63 16.67 -4.71
CA PRO A 278 16.76 17.84 -5.58
C PRO A 278 16.56 17.51 -7.06
N ASP A 279 17.14 16.40 -7.52
CA ASP A 279 17.09 15.93 -8.91
C ASP A 279 17.42 14.43 -9.01
N LEU A 280 17.40 13.88 -10.23
CA LEU A 280 17.67 12.46 -10.50
C LEU A 280 19.12 12.05 -10.22
N GLU A 281 20.09 12.95 -10.40
CA GLU A 281 21.51 12.65 -10.17
C GLU A 281 21.80 12.59 -8.67
N LYS A 282 21.30 13.56 -7.90
CA LYS A 282 21.38 13.53 -6.43
C LYS A 282 20.66 12.32 -5.86
N ARG A 283 19.50 11.95 -6.40
CA ARG A 283 18.83 10.71 -6.05
C ARG A 283 19.76 9.49 -6.25
N LYS A 284 20.41 9.38 -7.41
CA LYS A 284 21.33 8.28 -7.71
C LYS A 284 22.50 8.24 -6.72
N ILE A 285 23.20 9.37 -6.54
CA ILE A 285 24.33 9.48 -5.63
C ILE A 285 23.93 9.13 -4.18
N THR A 286 22.82 9.67 -3.69
CA THR A 286 22.31 9.36 -2.34
C THR A 286 22.02 7.88 -2.15
N ARG A 287 21.46 7.20 -3.17
CA ARG A 287 21.20 5.76 -3.11
C ARG A 287 22.50 4.95 -3.08
N GLU A 288 23.49 5.33 -3.88
CA GLU A 288 24.82 4.70 -3.89
C GLU A 288 25.55 4.89 -2.55
N GLN A 289 25.47 6.09 -1.97
CA GLN A 289 26.03 6.39 -0.65
C GLN A 289 25.36 5.58 0.46
N ALA A 290 24.02 5.45 0.43
CA ALA A 290 23.30 4.64 1.42
C ALA A 290 23.75 3.17 1.39
N TRP A 291 24.16 2.64 0.23
CA TRP A 291 24.73 1.29 0.14
C TRP A 291 26.06 1.13 0.87
N GLN A 292 26.82 2.20 1.09
CA GLN A 292 28.08 2.15 1.84
C GLN A 292 27.89 2.15 3.35
N VAL A 293 26.67 2.38 3.85
CA VAL A 293 26.38 2.37 5.29
C VAL A 293 26.22 0.93 5.80
N ASP A 294 26.89 0.62 6.89
CA ASP A 294 26.77 -0.66 7.57
C ASP A 294 25.33 -0.92 8.03
N GLY A 295 24.86 -2.16 7.89
CA GLY A 295 23.49 -2.56 8.22
C GLY A 295 22.45 -2.30 7.12
N TRP A 296 22.65 -1.33 6.22
CA TRP A 296 21.67 -1.03 5.16
C TRP A 296 21.45 -2.22 4.21
N ALA A 297 22.54 -2.88 3.79
CA ALA A 297 22.45 -4.04 2.90
C ALA A 297 21.67 -5.20 3.54
N GLU A 298 21.84 -5.40 4.86
CA GLU A 298 21.11 -6.41 5.62
C GLU A 298 19.62 -6.08 5.72
N THR A 299 19.26 -4.81 5.99
CA THR A 299 17.87 -4.35 5.97
C THR A 299 17.22 -4.60 4.62
N VAL A 300 17.89 -4.25 3.51
CA VAL A 300 17.35 -4.49 2.17
C VAL A 300 17.15 -5.99 1.93
N TYR A 301 18.14 -6.82 2.26
CA TYR A 301 18.05 -8.26 2.09
C TYR A 301 16.86 -8.87 2.85
N LYS A 302 16.66 -8.46 4.11
CA LYS A 302 15.59 -8.97 4.96
C LYS A 302 14.22 -8.50 4.49
N THR A 303 14.09 -7.23 4.11
CA THR A 303 12.82 -6.64 3.71
C THR A 303 12.34 -7.09 2.33
N VAL A 304 13.23 -7.19 1.32
CA VAL A 304 12.86 -7.59 -0.06
C VAL A 304 12.21 -8.98 -0.10
N ARG A 305 12.62 -9.89 0.78
CA ARG A 305 12.05 -11.24 0.89
C ARG A 305 10.59 -11.26 1.34
N LEU A 306 10.13 -10.19 1.98
CA LEU A 306 8.76 -10.03 2.47
C LEU A 306 7.85 -9.39 1.42
N VAL A 307 8.40 -8.90 0.30
CA VAL A 307 7.69 -8.16 -0.72
C VAL A 307 7.32 -9.08 -1.90
N ARG A 308 6.10 -8.94 -2.42
CA ARG A 308 5.61 -9.59 -3.66
C ARG A 308 5.96 -8.74 -4.88
N THR A 309 5.59 -7.47 -4.85
CA THR A 309 5.79 -6.54 -5.96
C THR A 309 6.28 -5.20 -5.44
N MET A 310 7.10 -4.51 -6.25
CA MET A 310 7.63 -3.19 -5.94
C MET A 310 7.43 -2.27 -7.13
N GLU A 311 6.91 -1.08 -6.87
CA GLU A 311 6.76 -0.01 -7.84
C GLU A 311 7.41 1.27 -7.31
N THR A 312 8.01 2.03 -8.21
CA THR A 312 8.53 3.36 -7.92
C THR A 312 8.02 4.32 -8.99
N ASN A 313 7.55 5.49 -8.57
CA ASN A 313 7.18 6.59 -9.44
C ASN A 313 7.99 7.82 -9.05
N ILE A 314 8.60 8.48 -10.04
CA ILE A 314 9.18 9.81 -9.87
C ILE A 314 8.11 10.83 -10.20
N LEU A 315 7.87 11.73 -9.26
CA LEU A 315 6.75 12.65 -9.26
C LEU A 315 7.24 14.08 -9.16
N LYS A 316 6.53 14.99 -9.82
CA LYS A 316 6.69 16.44 -9.71
C LYS A 316 5.48 17.03 -8.96
N PRO A 317 5.69 17.89 -7.96
CA PRO A 317 4.58 18.50 -7.25
C PRO A 317 3.82 19.47 -8.17
N LEU A 318 2.51 19.55 -8.01
CA LEU A 318 1.69 20.56 -8.70
C LEU A 318 1.84 21.93 -8.03
N ASP A 319 1.56 22.99 -8.78
CA ASP A 319 1.66 24.39 -8.35
C ASP A 319 0.69 24.80 -7.24
N PHE A 320 -0.20 23.93 -6.77
CA PHE A 320 -1.02 24.17 -5.57
C PHE A 320 -0.65 23.22 -4.42
N SER A 321 0.22 22.23 -4.65
CA SER A 321 0.62 21.24 -3.65
C SER A 321 1.26 21.93 -2.43
N PRO A 322 0.86 21.62 -1.19
CA PRO A 322 1.50 22.18 0.01
C PRO A 322 2.95 21.75 0.21
N LEU A 323 3.30 20.56 -0.29
CA LEU A 323 4.67 20.04 -0.38
C LEU A 323 5.27 20.43 -1.73
N ARG A 324 5.74 21.69 -1.84
CA ARG A 324 6.36 22.24 -3.04
C ARG A 324 7.87 22.36 -2.95
#